data_AF-A0A7S1SMY8-F1
#
_entry.id   AF-A0A7S1SMY8-F1
#
_cell.length_a   1.000
_cell.length_b   1.000
_cell.length_c   1.000
_cell.angle_alpha   90.00
_cell.angle_beta   90.00
_cell.angle_gamma   90.00
#
_symmetry.space_group_name_H-M   'P 1'
#
loop_
_entity.id
_entity.type
_entity.pdbx_description
1 polymer ?
#
loop_
_entity_poly.entity_id
_entity_poly.type
_entity_poly.pdbx_seq_one_letter_code
_entity_poly.pdbx_strand_id
1 'polypeptide(L)'
;EEIDNHTAVIRFNDAPTRGYEHDVGSKTTLRVQNNKYCGYCESASELLYPYTQVSLKDKCYPREGLASCKVVRSSRMVSNFVERFYEEHPNFASLQEMLDKGMVIFP
;
A
#
# COMPACT_ATOMS: atom_id res chain seq x y z
N GLU A 1 8.23 -16.80 12.21
CA GLU A 1 8.30 -16.29 13.60
C GLU A 1 9.05 -14.96 13.73
N GLU A 2 10.25 -14.80 13.15
CA GLU A 2 11.03 -13.56 13.28
C GLU A 2 10.23 -12.28 12.93
N ILE A 3 9.53 -12.28 11.80
CA ILE A 3 8.73 -11.14 11.33
C ILE A 3 7.63 -10.76 12.34
N ASP A 4 6.88 -11.74 12.84
CA ASP A 4 5.70 -11.51 13.68
C ASP A 4 6.06 -11.01 15.10
N ASN A 5 7.30 -11.23 15.54
CA ASN A 5 7.81 -10.77 16.84
C ASN A 5 8.11 -9.26 16.88
N HIS A 6 8.10 -8.56 15.75
CA HIS A 6 8.31 -7.12 15.71
C HIS A 6 7.09 -6.36 16.24
N THR A 7 7.31 -5.20 16.87
CA THR A 7 6.23 -4.32 17.35
C THR A 7 5.26 -3.93 16.23
N ALA A 8 5.80 -3.66 15.04
CA ALA A 8 5.04 -3.33 13.85
C ALA A 8 5.61 -4.05 12.62
N VAL A 9 4.71 -4.50 11.75
CA VAL A 9 5.05 -5.05 10.43
C VAL A 9 4.34 -4.23 9.36
N ILE A 10 5.11 -3.74 8.39
CA ILE A 10 4.61 -2.93 7.28
C ILE A 10 4.58 -3.81 6.03
N ARG A 11 3.44 -3.84 5.34
CA ARG A 11 3.28 -4.52 4.05
C ARG A 11 2.86 -3.54 2.95
N PHE A 12 3.08 -3.93 1.71
CA PHE A 12 2.76 -3.12 0.55
C PHE A 12 1.65 -3.75 -0.28
N ASN A 13 0.76 -2.92 -0.79
CA ASN A 13 -0.27 -3.30 -1.76
C ASN A 13 -1.07 -4.53 -1.29
N ASP A 14 -1.29 -5.49 -2.18
CA ASP A 14 -2.03 -6.73 -1.97
C ASP A 14 -1.14 -7.93 -1.68
N ALA A 15 0.11 -7.73 -1.26
CA ALA A 15 1.00 -8.82 -0.84
C ALA A 15 0.34 -9.63 0.29
N PRO A 16 -0.04 -10.90 0.04
CA PRO A 16 -0.78 -11.71 1.01
C PRO A 16 0.15 -12.32 2.05
N THR A 17 -0.40 -12.64 3.22
CA THR A 17 0.23 -13.53 4.20
C THR A 17 -0.36 -14.92 4.16
N ARG A 18 -1.65 -15.03 3.84
CA ARG A 18 -2.35 -16.31 3.83
C ARG A 18 -1.74 -17.27 2.81
N GLY A 19 -1.28 -18.43 3.28
CA GLY A 19 -0.63 -19.46 2.46
C GLY A 19 0.88 -19.28 2.30
N TYR A 20 1.46 -18.21 2.87
CA TYR A 20 2.89 -17.88 2.82
C TYR A 20 3.48 -17.60 4.22
N GLU A 21 2.74 -17.92 5.29
CA GLU A 21 3.04 -17.49 6.66
C GLU A 21 4.42 -17.96 7.14
N HIS A 22 4.91 -19.08 6.61
CA HIS A 22 6.24 -19.59 6.90
C HIS A 22 7.35 -18.62 6.50
N ASP A 23 7.25 -18.06 5.29
CA ASP A 23 8.28 -17.23 4.68
C ASP A 23 8.12 -15.76 5.06
N VAL A 24 6.88 -15.28 5.11
CA VAL A 24 6.59 -13.84 5.25
C VAL A 24 5.94 -13.47 6.58
N GLY A 25 5.66 -14.43 7.45
CA GLY A 25 4.90 -14.19 8.69
C GLY A 25 3.42 -13.90 8.43
N SER A 26 2.66 -13.80 9.52
CA SER A 26 1.20 -13.58 9.51
C SER A 26 0.79 -12.17 9.92
N LYS A 27 1.68 -11.41 10.56
CA LYS A 27 1.37 -10.10 11.13
C LYS A 27 1.40 -9.02 10.06
N THR A 28 0.40 -8.14 10.14
CA THR A 28 0.37 -6.87 9.41
C THR A 28 -0.17 -5.81 10.36
N THR A 29 0.61 -4.76 10.59
CA THR A 29 0.20 -3.61 11.41
C THR A 29 -0.24 -2.44 10.54
N LEU A 30 0.54 -2.15 9.50
CA LEU A 30 0.28 -1.08 8.54
C LEU A 30 0.44 -1.64 7.13
N ARG A 31 -0.51 -1.31 6.25
CA ARG A 31 -0.46 -1.66 4.83
C ARG A 31 -0.46 -0.41 3.99
N VAL A 32 0.62 -0.19 3.25
CA VAL A 32 0.79 0.97 2.36
C VAL A 32 0.32 0.59 0.96
N GLN A 33 -0.65 1.30 0.41
CA GLN A 33 -1.25 0.93 -0.88
C GLN A 33 -1.24 2.10 -1.86
N ASN A 34 -0.96 1.79 -3.12
CA ASN A 34 -1.30 2.68 -4.22
C ASN A 34 -2.78 2.54 -4.59
N ASN A 35 -3.22 3.35 -5.55
CA ASN A 35 -4.57 3.39 -6.06
C ASN A 35 -5.05 2.07 -6.69
N LYS A 36 -4.18 1.35 -7.40
CA LYS A 36 -4.51 0.09 -8.08
C LYS A 36 -4.86 -1.01 -7.07
N TYR A 37 -4.18 -1.03 -5.93
CA TYR A 37 -4.33 -2.06 -4.90
C TYR A 37 -5.15 -1.61 -3.70
N CYS A 38 -5.75 -0.43 -3.76
CA CYS A 38 -6.48 0.15 -2.64
C CYS A 38 -7.64 -0.73 -2.16
N GLY A 39 -7.76 -0.89 -0.84
CA GLY A 39 -8.88 -1.59 -0.20
C GLY A 39 -8.66 -3.08 0.05
N TYR A 40 -7.46 -3.61 -0.21
CA TYR A 40 -7.08 -4.96 0.19
C TYR A 40 -6.65 -4.99 1.66
N CYS A 41 -7.27 -5.84 2.47
CA CYS A 41 -6.89 -6.11 3.86
C CYS A 41 -7.20 -7.56 4.21
N GLU A 42 -6.31 -8.22 4.95
CA GLU A 42 -6.48 -9.62 5.38
C GLU A 42 -7.08 -9.71 6.79
N SER A 43 -6.85 -8.68 7.61
CA SER A 43 -7.41 -8.53 8.95
C SER A 43 -8.03 -7.14 9.17
N ALA A 44 -9.12 -7.10 9.93
CA ALA A 44 -9.76 -5.86 10.36
C ALA A 44 -8.89 -5.03 11.34
N SER A 45 -7.88 -5.66 11.95
CA SER A 45 -6.93 -4.98 12.84
C SER A 45 -5.86 -4.17 12.10
N GLU A 46 -5.75 -4.33 10.77
CA GLU A 46 -4.77 -3.62 9.96
C GLU A 46 -5.11 -2.12 9.85
N LEU A 47 -4.07 -1.29 9.80
CA LEU A 47 -4.18 0.09 9.35
C LEU A 47 -3.90 0.14 7.85
N LEU A 48 -4.84 0.62 7.07
CA LEU A 48 -4.67 0.85 5.64
C LEU A 48 -4.23 2.29 5.38
N TYR A 49 -3.05 2.47 4.78
CA TYR A 49 -2.48 3.76 4.40
C TYR A 49 -2.38 3.90 2.87
N PRO A 50 -3.40 4.48 2.22
CA PRO A 50 -3.38 4.73 0.80
C PRO A 50 -2.65 6.04 0.49
N TYR A 51 -1.43 5.94 -0.06
CA TYR A 51 -0.58 7.12 -0.24
C TYR A 51 -0.97 7.98 -1.45
N THR A 52 -1.78 7.44 -2.38
CA THR A 52 -2.26 8.11 -3.59
C THR A 52 -3.71 8.60 -3.46
N GLN A 53 -4.27 8.64 -2.25
CA GLN A 53 -5.72 8.89 -2.05
C GLN A 53 -6.22 10.25 -2.55
N VAL A 54 -5.32 11.21 -2.80
CA VAL A 54 -5.68 12.56 -3.25
C VAL A 54 -5.54 12.72 -4.77
N SER A 55 -4.62 11.97 -5.41
CA SER A 55 -4.42 12.02 -6.85
C SER A 55 -5.52 11.36 -7.67
N LEU A 56 -6.40 10.56 -7.04
CA LEU A 56 -7.50 9.88 -7.73
C LEU A 56 -8.81 10.05 -6.96
N LYS A 57 -9.75 10.72 -7.61
CA LYS A 57 -11.12 10.96 -7.13
C LYS A 57 -11.94 9.66 -6.91
N ASP A 58 -11.37 8.50 -7.20
CA ASP A 58 -12.02 7.20 -7.05
C ASP A 58 -11.61 6.55 -5.73
N LYS A 59 -12.60 6.54 -4.84
CA LYS A 59 -12.61 6.02 -3.47
C LYS A 59 -11.85 4.70 -3.35
N CYS A 60 -10.90 4.67 -2.42
CA CYS A 60 -10.41 3.45 -1.81
C CYS A 60 -11.57 2.77 -1.06
N TYR A 61 -12.18 1.76 -1.65
CA TYR A 61 -13.21 0.96 -0.99
C TYR A 61 -12.66 -0.41 -0.60
N PRO A 62 -13.02 -0.92 0.58
CA PRO A 62 -12.78 -2.32 0.91
C PRO A 62 -13.27 -3.22 -0.23
N ARG A 63 -12.43 -4.16 -0.71
CA ARG A 63 -12.85 -5.10 -1.74
C ARG A 63 -13.92 -6.04 -1.17
N GLU A 64 -14.96 -6.33 -1.96
CA GLU A 64 -16.04 -7.22 -1.57
C GLU A 64 -15.50 -8.60 -1.16
N GLY A 65 -15.96 -9.13 -0.03
CA GLY A 65 -15.50 -10.42 0.51
C GLY A 65 -14.20 -10.37 1.32
N LEU A 66 -13.54 -9.21 1.45
CA LEU A 66 -12.38 -9.03 2.34
C LEU A 66 -12.72 -8.29 3.63
N ALA A 67 -11.85 -8.40 4.62
CA ALA A 67 -12.01 -7.69 5.88
C ALA A 67 -11.97 -6.17 5.66
N SER A 68 -12.86 -5.43 6.33
CA SER A 68 -12.80 -3.96 6.35
C SER A 68 -11.85 -3.50 7.46
N CYS A 69 -10.70 -2.97 7.06
CA CYS A 69 -9.67 -2.43 7.94
C CYS A 69 -9.81 -0.91 8.16
N LYS A 70 -9.06 -0.36 9.11
CA LYS A 70 -9.12 1.08 9.42
C LYS A 70 -8.25 1.86 8.44
N VAL A 71 -8.88 2.72 7.63
CA VAL A 71 -8.17 3.62 6.71
C VAL A 71 -7.59 4.81 7.46
N VAL A 72 -6.29 5.07 7.27
CA VAL A 72 -5.54 6.19 7.82
C VAL A 72 -5.23 7.17 6.70
N ARG A 73 -5.58 8.44 6.90
CA ARG A 73 -5.32 9.51 5.91
C ARG A 73 -3.90 10.03 6.03
N SER A 74 -3.29 10.32 4.88
CA SER A 74 -2.02 11.03 4.78
C SER A 74 -2.12 12.45 5.32
N SER A 75 -1.00 12.97 5.84
CA SER A 75 -0.87 14.40 6.11
C SER A 75 -0.90 15.18 4.78
N ARG A 76 -1.35 16.44 4.82
CA ARG A 76 -1.35 17.31 3.63
C ARG A 76 0.02 17.40 2.96
N MET A 77 1.09 17.39 3.76
CA MET A 77 2.46 17.45 3.25
C MET A 77 2.78 16.25 2.36
N VAL A 78 2.49 15.03 2.82
CA VAL A 78 2.74 13.81 2.05
C VAL A 78 1.84 13.76 0.83
N SER A 79 0.55 14.09 0.98
CA SER A 79 -0.39 14.14 -0.14
C SER A 79 0.09 15.07 -1.25
N ASN A 80 0.48 16.31 -0.90
CA ASN A 80 0.95 17.29 -1.88
C ASN A 80 2.25 16.85 -2.55
N PHE A 81 3.16 16.20 -1.81
CA PHE A 81 4.38 15.66 -2.39
C PHE A 81 4.09 14.60 -3.44
N VAL A 82 3.20 13.64 -3.11
CA VAL A 82 2.82 12.57 -4.02
C VAL A 82 2.12 13.13 -5.26
N GLU A 83 1.20 14.07 -5.10
CA GLU A 83 0.53 14.72 -6.24
C GLU A 83 1.52 15.39 -7.19
N ARG A 84 2.40 16.26 -6.66
CA ARG A 84 3.42 16.95 -7.46
C ARG A 84 4.32 15.97 -8.18
N PHE A 85 4.72 14.89 -7.51
CA PHE A 85 5.57 13.88 -8.13
C PHE A 85 4.89 13.25 -9.36
N TYR A 86 3.60 12.92 -9.30
CA TYR A 86 2.87 12.37 -10.45
C TYR A 86 2.51 13.42 -11.51
N GLU A 87 2.32 14.69 -11.12
CA GLU A 87 2.14 15.80 -12.06
C GLU A 87 3.41 16.08 -12.89
N GLU A 88 4.58 16.06 -12.24
CA GLU A 88 5.88 16.25 -12.90
C GLU A 88 6.28 15.03 -13.75
N HIS A 89 5.70 13.86 -13.46
CA HIS A 89 6.04 12.60 -14.11
C HIS A 89 4.79 11.87 -14.63
N PRO A 90 4.08 12.44 -15.62
CA PRO A 90 2.84 11.86 -16.14
C PRO A 90 3.03 10.47 -16.79
N ASN A 91 4.27 10.14 -17.20
CA ASN A 91 4.65 8.86 -17.83
C ASN A 91 5.26 7.85 -16.84
N PHE A 92 5.26 8.16 -15.54
CA PHE A 92 5.80 7.28 -14.49
C PHE A 92 5.07 5.93 -14.37
N ALA A 93 4.03 5.70 -15.17
CA ALA A 93 3.39 4.41 -15.35
C ALA A 93 4.24 3.39 -16.13
N SER A 94 5.31 3.82 -16.82
CA SER A 94 6.21 2.87 -17.50
C SER A 94 7.19 2.24 -16.51
N LEU A 95 7.24 0.91 -16.50
CA LEU A 95 8.18 0.15 -15.66
C LEU A 95 9.63 0.62 -15.89
N GLN A 96 9.97 1.00 -17.12
CA GLN A 96 11.31 1.49 -17.46
C GLN A 96 11.65 2.78 -16.71
N GLU A 97 10.76 3.78 -16.69
CA GLU A 97 11.02 5.04 -15.99
C GLU A 97 11.04 4.85 -14.45
N MET A 98 10.28 3.89 -13.93
CA MET A 98 10.34 3.51 -12.52
C MET A 98 11.72 2.92 -12.17
N LEU A 99 12.22 2.00 -13.00
CA LEU A 99 13.55 1.41 -12.85
C LEU A 99 14.67 2.44 -13.01
N ASP A 100 14.56 3.34 -13.99
CA ASP A 100 15.55 4.39 -14.26
C ASP A 100 15.66 5.39 -13.09
N LYS A 101 14.58 5.58 -12.33
CA LYS A 101 14.57 6.38 -11.09
C LYS A 101 14.88 5.57 -9.84
N GLY A 102 15.33 4.33 -9.99
CA GLY A 102 15.72 3.45 -8.88
C GLY A 102 14.55 2.92 -8.06
N MET A 103 13.32 3.00 -8.57
CA MET A 103 12.15 2.38 -7.96
C MET A 103 12.02 0.93 -8.43
N VAL A 104 12.33 0.00 -7.53
CA VAL A 104 12.09 -1.43 -7.72
C VAL A 104 10.76 -1.81 -7.06
N ILE A 105 9.75 -2.12 -7.86
CA ILE A 105 8.52 -2.76 -7.36
C ILE A 105 8.64 -4.24 -7.67
N PHE A 106 8.81 -5.06 -6.62
CA PHE A 106 8.70 -6.50 -6.76
C PHE A 106 7.22 -6.85 -7.03
N PRO A 107 6.92 -7.66 -8.06
CA PRO A 107 5.57 -8.10 -8.37
C PRO A 107 4.95 -8.92 -7.24
#